data_AF-A0A932D792-F1
#
_entry.id   AF-A0A932D792-F1
#
_cell.length_a   1.000
_cell.length_b   1.000
_cell.length_c   1.000
_cell.angle_alpha   90.00
_cell.angle_beta   90.00
_cell.angle_gamma   90.00
#
_symmetry.space_group_name_H-M   'P 1'
#
loop_
_entity.id
_entity.type
_entity.pdbx_description
1 polymer ?
#
loop_
_entity_poly.entity_id
_entity_poly.type
_entity_poly.pdbx_seq_one_letter_code
_entity_poly.pdbx_strand_id
1 'polypeptide(L)'
;MARGGEVALDFQDTFRARGYELLITPRVVTELRWLELYGNSAERKEAGLAFTNLRQWSVKPVDLSSLAQAIAWRFADALMRKRLIPEGELGDARVLGETAVAGVPVLVTFDKHLLGVDDDELCLAADEADLPRVSIVHPGRLLRAIR
;
A
#
# COMPACT_ATOMS: atom_id res chain seq x y z
N MET A 1 8.25 -17.57 4.31
CA MET A 1 7.26 -16.68 4.97
C MET A 1 7.79 -16.03 6.26
N ALA A 2 8.58 -16.71 7.11
CA ALA A 2 9.09 -16.14 8.39
C ALA A 2 9.91 -14.84 8.27
N ARG A 3 10.82 -14.71 7.29
CA ARG A 3 11.67 -13.51 7.14
C ARG A 3 10.92 -12.22 6.80
N GLY A 4 9.80 -12.30 6.08
CA GLY A 4 9.01 -11.12 5.72
C GLY A 4 8.27 -10.53 6.92
N GLY A 5 7.73 -11.39 7.78
CA GLY A 5 7.02 -10.99 8.99
C GLY A 5 7.92 -10.29 10.00
N GLU A 6 9.14 -10.81 10.23
CA GLU A 6 10.11 -10.17 11.13
C GLU A 6 10.50 -8.76 10.64
N VAL A 7 10.75 -8.60 9.35
CA VAL A 7 11.09 -7.29 8.76
C VAL A 7 9.91 -6.31 8.84
N ALA A 8 8.68 -6.80 8.66
CA ALA A 8 7.48 -5.97 8.75
C ALA A 8 7.25 -5.45 10.18
N LEU A 9 7.40 -6.32 11.19
CA LEU A 9 7.27 -5.94 12.60
C LEU A 9 8.39 -4.98 13.02
N ASP A 10 9.64 -5.26 12.63
CA ASP A 10 10.78 -4.37 12.90
C ASP A 10 10.58 -2.98 12.25
N PHE A 11 10.13 -2.95 10.99
CA PHE A 11 9.76 -1.70 10.31
C PHE A 11 8.70 -0.93 11.09
N GLN A 12 7.60 -1.59 11.42
CA GLN A 12 6.46 -0.99 12.08
C GLN A 12 6.85 -0.40 13.46
N ASP A 13 7.59 -1.16 14.27
CA ASP A 13 8.07 -0.67 15.57
C ASP A 13 9.06 0.49 15.43
N THR A 14 10.02 0.37 14.51
CA THR A 14 11.08 1.36 14.31
C THR A 14 10.54 2.71 13.83
N PHE A 15 9.59 2.72 12.90
CA PHE A 15 8.99 3.95 12.36
C PHE A 15 7.96 4.55 13.32
N ARG A 16 7.17 3.72 14.01
CA ARG A 16 6.26 4.20 15.06
C ARG A 16 7.02 4.87 16.20
N ALA A 17 8.13 4.28 16.67
CA ALA A 17 8.96 4.87 17.72
C ALA A 17 9.58 6.24 17.33
N ARG A 18 9.69 6.52 16.03
CA ARG A 18 10.15 7.80 15.49
C ARG A 18 9.02 8.81 15.22
N GLY A 19 7.77 8.46 15.56
CA GLY A 19 6.61 9.34 15.41
C GLY A 19 5.97 9.33 14.02
N TYR A 20 6.31 8.37 13.15
CA TYR A 20 5.62 8.21 11.87
C TYR A 20 4.23 7.61 12.07
N GLU A 21 3.27 8.13 11.33
CA GLU A 21 1.95 7.53 11.21
C GLU A 21 1.97 6.42 10.16
N LEU A 22 1.41 5.27 10.52
CA LEU A 22 1.27 4.13 9.61
C LEU A 22 -0.17 4.07 9.13
N LEU A 23 -0.34 4.03 7.81
CA LEU A 23 -1.64 4.10 7.15
C LEU A 23 -1.87 2.84 6.31
N ILE A 24 -3.14 2.47 6.16
CA ILE A 24 -3.60 1.38 5.28
C ILE A 24 -4.68 1.90 4.35
N THR A 25 -4.59 1.59 3.05
CA THR A 25 -5.55 2.12 2.07
C THR A 25 -6.88 1.34 2.10
N PRO A 26 -8.00 1.94 1.67
CA PRO A 26 -9.30 1.27 1.62
C PRO A 26 -9.28 -0.05 0.82
N ARG A 27 -8.49 -0.13 -0.25
CA ARG A 27 -8.32 -1.35 -1.03
C ARG A 27 -7.75 -2.49 -0.20
N VAL A 28 -6.68 -2.25 0.56
CA VAL A 28 -6.07 -3.29 1.41
C VAL A 28 -7.05 -3.73 2.50
N VAL A 29 -7.81 -2.81 3.09
CA VAL A 29 -8.87 -3.15 4.06
C VAL A 29 -9.94 -4.04 3.42
N THR A 30 -10.35 -3.72 2.19
CA THR A 30 -11.35 -4.50 1.44
C THR A 30 -10.82 -5.90 1.11
N GLU A 31 -9.56 -6.03 0.71
CA GLU A 31 -8.92 -7.31 0.43
C GLU A 31 -8.78 -8.18 1.68
N LEU A 32 -8.33 -7.61 2.80
CA LEU A 32 -8.29 -8.33 4.07
C LEU A 32 -9.68 -8.84 4.46
N ARG A 33 -10.73 -8.02 4.26
CA ARG A 33 -12.10 -8.42 4.60
C ARG A 33 -12.61 -9.53 3.70
N TRP A 34 -12.26 -9.48 2.42
CA TRP A 34 -12.57 -10.53 1.47
C TRP A 34 -11.85 -11.84 1.85
N LEU A 35 -10.56 -11.79 2.20
CA LEU A 35 -9.79 -12.95 2.63
C LEU A 35 -10.34 -13.56 3.92
N GLU A 36 -10.78 -12.74 4.87
CA GLU A 36 -11.42 -13.19 6.11
C GLU A 36 -12.72 -14.00 5.85
N LEU A 37 -13.51 -13.59 4.86
CA LEU A 37 -14.80 -14.20 4.54
C LEU A 37 -14.68 -15.39 3.57
N TYR A 38 -13.79 -15.29 2.58
CA TYR A 38 -13.77 -16.18 1.41
C TYR A 38 -12.43 -16.88 1.18
N GLY A 39 -11.37 -16.48 1.90
CA GLY A 39 -10.05 -17.11 1.79
C GLY A 39 -10.05 -18.56 2.27
N ASN A 40 -8.96 -19.27 1.98
CA ASN A 40 -8.72 -20.60 2.54
C ASN A 40 -8.44 -20.54 4.07
N SER A 41 -8.30 -21.68 4.73
CA SER A 41 -8.13 -21.73 6.19
C SER A 41 -6.94 -20.88 6.70
N ALA A 42 -5.82 -20.90 5.97
CA ALA A 42 -4.64 -20.12 6.31
C ALA A 42 -4.87 -18.62 6.06
N GLU A 43 -5.40 -18.26 4.90
CA GLU A 43 -5.71 -16.86 4.54
C GLU A 43 -6.69 -16.21 5.52
N ARG A 44 -7.77 -16.92 5.88
CA ARG A 44 -8.74 -16.42 6.88
C ARG A 44 -8.09 -16.17 8.23
N LYS A 45 -7.21 -17.07 8.66
CA LYS A 45 -6.48 -16.94 9.91
C LYS A 45 -5.55 -15.71 9.87
N GLU A 46 -4.76 -15.57 8.82
CA GLU A 46 -3.84 -14.43 8.68
C GLU A 46 -4.59 -13.09 8.54
N ALA A 47 -5.67 -13.05 7.75
CA ALA A 47 -6.51 -11.85 7.61
C ALA A 47 -7.18 -11.46 8.94
N GLY A 48 -7.71 -12.42 9.69
CA GLY A 48 -8.27 -12.19 11.03
C GLY A 48 -7.23 -11.68 12.03
N LEU A 49 -6.01 -12.24 12.00
CA LEU A 49 -4.89 -11.76 12.81
C LEU A 49 -4.49 -10.34 12.43
N ALA A 50 -4.37 -10.04 11.13
CA ALA A 50 -4.05 -8.70 10.65
C ALA A 50 -5.08 -7.68 11.14
N PHE A 51 -6.37 -7.94 10.95
CA PHE A 51 -7.45 -7.04 11.42
C PHE A 51 -7.44 -6.82 12.94
N THR A 52 -7.28 -7.91 13.71
CA THR A 52 -7.23 -7.83 15.17
C THR A 52 -6.07 -6.97 15.65
N ASN A 53 -4.93 -7.04 14.95
CA ASN A 53 -3.72 -6.36 15.35
C ASN A 53 -3.58 -4.94 14.77
N LEU A 54 -4.38 -4.50 13.78
CA LEU A 54 -4.29 -3.14 13.23
C LEU A 54 -4.26 -2.05 14.32
N ARG A 55 -5.13 -2.17 15.33
CA ARG A 55 -5.17 -1.24 16.48
C ARG A 55 -3.89 -1.31 17.31
N GLN A 56 -3.42 -2.50 17.64
CA GLN A 56 -2.19 -2.70 18.40
C GLN A 56 -0.96 -2.18 17.65
N TRP A 57 -1.00 -2.28 16.32
CA TRP A 57 0.02 -1.77 15.43
C TRP A 57 -0.06 -0.27 15.19
N SER A 58 -1.12 0.38 15.68
CA SER A 58 -1.40 1.80 15.45
C SER A 58 -1.49 2.17 13.97
N VAL A 59 -1.89 1.20 13.13
CA VAL A 59 -2.13 1.39 11.70
C VAL A 59 -3.55 1.91 11.53
N LYS A 60 -3.71 3.05 10.86
CA LYS A 60 -5.01 3.68 10.66
C LYS A 60 -5.48 3.55 9.21
N PRO A 61 -6.76 3.25 8.98
CA PRO A 61 -7.31 3.32 7.63
C PRO A 61 -7.29 4.76 7.14
N VAL A 62 -6.90 4.96 5.88
CA VAL A 62 -7.11 6.22 5.19
C VAL A 62 -8.62 6.37 4.93
N ASP A 63 -9.16 7.53 5.28
CA ASP A 63 -10.54 7.90 4.95
C ASP A 63 -10.57 8.62 3.60
N LEU A 64 -11.11 7.96 2.57
CA LEU A 64 -11.29 8.54 1.24
C LEU A 64 -12.79 8.75 1.00
N SER A 65 -13.17 10.00 0.69
CA SER A 65 -14.51 10.29 0.20
C SER A 65 -14.82 9.54 -1.10
N SER A 66 -16.10 9.38 -1.46
CA SER A 66 -16.48 8.73 -2.72
C SER A 66 -15.87 9.42 -3.96
N LEU A 67 -15.72 10.75 -3.92
CA LEU A 67 -15.04 11.49 -4.98
C LEU A 67 -13.55 11.17 -5.02
N ALA A 68 -12.87 11.19 -3.88
CA ALA A 68 -11.46 10.85 -3.78
C ALA A 68 -11.19 9.42 -4.26
N GLN A 69 -12.05 8.46 -3.90
CA GLN A 69 -11.94 7.09 -4.36
C GLN A 69 -12.14 6.96 -5.88
N ALA A 70 -13.08 7.71 -6.46
CA ALA A 70 -13.26 7.75 -7.91
C ALA A 70 -12.03 8.31 -8.63
N ILE A 71 -11.38 9.33 -8.07
CA ILE A 71 -10.11 9.88 -8.59
C ILE A 71 -9.01 8.82 -8.52
N ALA A 72 -8.87 8.14 -7.38
CA ALA A 72 -7.88 7.09 -7.17
C ALA A 72 -8.03 5.95 -8.19
N TRP A 73 -9.26 5.52 -8.48
CA TRP A 73 -9.52 4.47 -9.45
C TRP A 73 -9.24 4.91 -10.89
N ARG A 74 -9.58 6.16 -11.25
CA ARG A 74 -9.22 6.71 -12.56
C ARG A 74 -7.71 6.79 -12.76
N PHE A 75 -6.98 7.13 -11.71
CA PHE A 75 -5.52 7.13 -11.74
C PHE A 75 -4.96 5.70 -11.85
N ALA A 76 -5.50 4.75 -11.10
CA ALA A 76 -5.16 3.33 -11.24
C ALA A 76 -5.36 2.83 -12.68
N ASP A 77 -6.48 3.18 -13.32
CA ASP A 77 -6.74 2.84 -14.73
C ASP A 77 -5.73 3.50 -15.69
N ALA A 78 -5.22 4.68 -15.36
CA ALA A 78 -4.18 5.34 -16.14
C ALA A 78 -2.83 4.62 -16.00
N LEU A 79 -2.45 4.20 -14.79
CA LEU A 79 -1.24 3.42 -14.54
C LEU A 79 -1.26 2.09 -15.32
N MET A 80 -2.40 1.40 -15.32
CA MET A 80 -2.60 0.17 -16.08
C MET A 80 -2.47 0.40 -17.59
N ARG A 81 -3.11 1.45 -18.13
CA ARG A 81 -3.04 1.79 -19.57
C ARG A 81 -1.63 2.18 -20.01
N LYS A 82 -0.86 2.84 -19.14
CA LYS A 82 0.55 3.17 -19.37
C LYS A 82 1.47 1.95 -19.18
N ARG A 83 0.94 0.81 -18.74
CA ARG A 83 1.69 -0.43 -18.43
C ARG A 83 2.72 -0.26 -17.33
N LEU A 84 2.52 0.72 -16.45
CA LEU A 84 3.31 0.90 -15.24
C LEU A 84 3.05 -0.21 -14.22
N ILE A 85 1.79 -0.66 -14.18
CA ILE A 85 1.36 -1.83 -13.40
C ILE A 85 0.97 -2.92 -14.42
N PRO A 86 1.39 -4.18 -14.22
CA PRO A 86 1.05 -5.28 -15.14
C PRO A 86 -0.46 -5.52 -15.29
N GLU A 87 -0.86 -5.98 -16.47
CA GLU A 87 -2.23 -6.45 -16.70
C GLU A 87 -2.57 -7.59 -15.72
N GLY A 88 -3.64 -7.43 -14.95
CA GLY A 88 -4.05 -8.36 -13.88
C GLY A 88 -3.86 -7.82 -12.46
N GLU A 89 -2.95 -6.87 -12.26
CA GLU A 89 -2.63 -6.30 -10.94
C GLU A 89 -3.45 -5.04 -10.62
N LEU A 90 -4.76 -5.09 -10.90
CA LEU A 90 -5.66 -3.95 -10.62
C LEU A 90 -5.72 -3.61 -9.12
N GLY A 91 -5.51 -4.60 -8.24
CA GLY A 91 -5.39 -4.40 -6.80
C GLY A 91 -4.24 -3.44 -6.47
N ASP A 92 -3.05 -3.75 -6.95
CA ASP A 92 -1.84 -2.94 -6.77
C ASP A 92 -2.00 -1.52 -7.33
N ALA A 93 -2.54 -1.39 -8.55
CA ALA A 93 -2.81 -0.08 -9.14
C ALA A 93 -3.74 0.77 -8.27
N ARG A 94 -4.76 0.14 -7.66
CA ARG A 94 -5.68 0.82 -6.74
C ARG A 94 -5.02 1.19 -5.42
N VAL A 95 -4.17 0.33 -4.84
CA VAL A 95 -3.40 0.70 -3.64
C VAL A 95 -2.54 1.92 -3.92
N LEU A 96 -1.82 1.93 -5.05
CA LEU A 96 -0.96 3.05 -5.43
C LEU A 96 -1.78 4.34 -5.67
N GLY A 97 -2.92 4.24 -6.36
CA GLY A 97 -3.77 5.40 -6.60
C GLY A 97 -4.46 5.95 -5.35
N GLU A 98 -4.91 5.08 -4.44
CA GLU A 98 -5.44 5.50 -3.14
C GLU A 98 -4.35 6.17 -2.29
N THR A 99 -3.13 5.66 -2.33
CA THR A 99 -1.96 6.25 -1.64
C THR A 99 -1.66 7.65 -2.17
N ALA A 100 -1.64 7.83 -3.49
CA ALA A 100 -1.39 9.13 -4.13
C ALA A 100 -2.48 10.16 -3.77
N VAL A 101 -3.75 9.79 -3.91
CA VAL A 101 -4.88 10.68 -3.59
C VAL A 101 -4.94 11.03 -2.11
N ALA A 102 -4.53 10.11 -1.23
CA ALA A 102 -4.44 10.36 0.20
C ALA A 102 -3.29 11.32 0.58
N GLY A 103 -2.43 11.70 -0.37
CA GLY A 103 -1.24 12.51 -0.11
C GLY A 103 -0.19 11.79 0.73
N VAL A 104 -0.19 10.45 0.72
CA VAL A 104 0.79 9.65 1.45
C VAL A 104 2.06 9.55 0.60
N PRO A 105 3.19 10.13 1.05
CA PRO A 105 4.37 10.29 0.18
C PRO A 105 5.13 8.98 -0.07
N VAL A 106 4.90 7.94 0.74
CA VAL A 106 5.66 6.70 0.71
C VAL A 106 4.73 5.49 0.81
N LEU A 107 4.75 4.63 -0.22
CA LEU A 107 4.13 3.31 -0.19
C LEU A 107 5.17 2.27 0.20
N VAL A 108 4.97 1.61 1.34
CA VAL A 108 5.87 0.55 1.81
C VAL A 108 5.28 -0.82 1.47
N THR A 109 6.01 -1.62 0.70
CA THR A 109 5.51 -2.92 0.21
C THR A 109 6.63 -3.96 0.03
N PHE A 110 6.25 -5.24 0.09
CA PHE A 110 7.09 -6.37 -0.33
C PHE A 110 6.76 -6.83 -1.76
N ASP A 111 5.69 -6.27 -2.35
CA ASP A 111 5.22 -6.69 -3.66
C ASP A 111 6.21 -6.31 -4.76
N LYS A 112 6.60 -7.30 -5.57
CA LYS A 112 7.63 -7.13 -6.62
C LYS A 112 7.12 -6.36 -7.83
N HIS A 113 5.82 -6.37 -8.09
CA HIS A 113 5.19 -5.65 -9.18
C HIS A 113 5.19 -4.16 -8.87
N LEU A 114 4.76 -3.80 -7.65
CA LEU A 114 4.84 -2.42 -7.15
C LEU A 114 6.29 -1.92 -7.03
N LEU A 115 7.20 -2.73 -6.48
CA LEU A 115 8.63 -2.35 -6.38
C LEU A 115 9.34 -2.27 -7.73
N GLY A 116 8.74 -2.81 -8.79
CA GLY A 116 9.28 -2.79 -10.14
C GLY A 116 8.73 -1.66 -11.01
N VAL A 117 7.83 -0.82 -10.49
CA VAL A 117 7.33 0.36 -11.20
C VAL A 117 8.47 1.34 -11.44
N ASP A 118 8.55 1.90 -12.64
CA ASP A 118 9.53 2.93 -12.97
C ASP A 118 9.17 4.25 -12.25
N ASP A 119 10.09 4.73 -11.39
CA ASP A 119 9.87 5.91 -10.56
C ASP A 119 9.68 7.19 -11.39
N ASP A 120 10.38 7.34 -12.52
CA ASP A 120 10.31 8.54 -13.36
C ASP A 120 8.98 8.57 -14.13
N GLU A 121 8.57 7.43 -14.70
CA GLU A 121 7.28 7.32 -15.38
C GLU A 121 6.10 7.44 -14.40
N LEU A 122 6.23 6.94 -13.17
CA LEU A 122 5.24 7.14 -12.10
C LEU A 122 5.14 8.61 -11.71
N CYS A 123 6.27 9.33 -11.60
CA CYS A 123 6.26 10.77 -11.34
C CYS A 123 5.54 11.54 -12.45
N LEU A 124 5.82 11.22 -13.72
CA LEU A 124 5.14 11.84 -14.86
C LEU A 124 3.63 11.56 -14.84
N ALA A 125 3.23 10.32 -14.53
CA ALA A 125 1.81 9.97 -14.43
C ALA A 125 1.11 10.74 -13.30
N ALA A 126 1.76 10.88 -12.14
CA ALA A 126 1.22 11.65 -11.02
C ALA A 126 1.06 13.14 -11.37
N ASP A 127 2.08 13.73 -12.02
CA ASP A 127 2.04 15.13 -12.46
C ASP A 127 0.93 15.37 -13.51
N GLU A 128 0.77 14.46 -14.49
CA GLU A 128 -0.33 14.52 -15.48
C GLU A 128 -1.73 14.47 -14.84
N ALA A 129 -1.84 13.79 -13.70
CA ALA A 129 -3.08 13.61 -12.96
C ALA A 129 -3.31 14.69 -11.88
N ASP A 130 -2.39 15.64 -11.73
CA ASP A 130 -2.37 16.64 -10.64
C ASP A 130 -2.45 15.98 -9.24
N LEU A 131 -1.70 14.88 -9.07
CA LEU A 131 -1.64 14.12 -7.83
C LEU A 131 -0.28 14.21 -7.15
N PRO A 132 -0.22 14.12 -5.81
CA PRO A 132 1.02 13.97 -5.07
C PRO A 132 1.82 12.74 -5.54
N ARG A 133 3.14 12.91 -5.64
CA ARG A 133 4.06 11.83 -5.96
C ARG A 133 4.17 10.84 -4.80
N VAL A 134 4.30 9.56 -5.13
CA VAL A 134 4.45 8.46 -4.17
C VAL A 134 5.74 7.72 -4.46
N SER A 135 6.61 7.58 -3.46
CA SER A 135 7.78 6.71 -3.55
C SER A 135 7.43 5.30 -3.10
N ILE A 136 7.69 4.30 -3.94
CA ILE A 136 7.45 2.89 -3.58
C ILE A 136 8.75 2.29 -3.04
N VAL A 137 8.71 1.76 -1.81
CA VAL A 137 9.92 1.32 -1.12
C VAL A 137 9.74 0.02 -0.38
N HIS A 138 10.79 -0.81 -0.43
CA HIS A 138 10.86 -2.01 0.39
C HIS A 138 11.15 -1.63 1.86
N PRO A 139 10.47 -2.23 2.86
CA PRO A 139 10.66 -1.86 4.28
C PRO A 139 12.11 -2.02 4.75
N GLY A 140 12.80 -3.08 4.31
CA GLY A 140 14.23 -3.28 4.58
C GLY A 140 15.17 -2.22 3.98
N ARG A 141 14.76 -1.48 2.93
CA ARG A 141 15.52 -0.33 2.42
C ARG A 141 15.38 0.86 3.37
N LEU A 142 14.16 1.13 3.83
CA LEU A 142 13.89 2.19 4.79
C LEU A 142 14.59 1.95 6.13
N LEU A 143 14.51 0.72 6.68
CA LEU A 143 15.21 0.34 7.91
C LEU A 143 16.72 0.58 7.84
N ARG A 144 17.34 0.29 6.69
CA ARG A 144 18.79 0.53 6.49
C ARG A 144 19.15 2.01 6.37
N ALA A 145 18.23 2.86 5.91
CA ALA A 145 18.50 4.29 5.73
C ALA A 145 18.46 5.09 7.04
N ILE A 146 17.82 4.55 8.08
CA ILE A 146 17.60 5.22 9.37
C ILE A 146 18.39 4.60 10.54
N ARG A 147 19.25 3.62 10.24
CA ARG A 147 20.17 2.94 11.15
C ARG A 147 21.59 3.32 10.78
#